data_AF-A0A4Z2CAX1-F1
#
_entry.id   AF-A0A4Z2CAX1-F1
#
_cell.length_a   1.000
_cell.length_b   1.000
_cell.length_c   1.000
_cell.angle_alpha   90.00
_cell.angle_beta   90.00
_cell.angle_gamma   90.00
#
_symmetry.space_group_name_H-M   'P 1'
#
loop_
_entity.id
_entity.type
_entity.pdbx_description
1 polymer ?
#
loop_
_entity_poly.entity_id
_entity_poly.type
_entity_poly.pdbx_seq_one_letter_code
_entity_poly.pdbx_strand_id
1 'polypeptide(L)'
;MVKRVSDCAPAASVFRFTLLDSRSVQGELGWVASPTEGGWEEVSIMDEKNIPIRTYQVCNVMELNQNNWLRTDWIPRGGAQRVYIEIKFTLRDCNSLPGVMGTCKETFNLYYYESNNDKERYIRENQFGKIDTIAADQSFTQVDIGDRIMKLNTEVRDVGALTRKGFYLAFQDVGSVHRTGVRPRLLQEMSVGRAELGPVSRHHHRSRHLLAGGGPRLLRG
;
A
#
# COMPACT_ATOMS: atom_id res chain seq x y z
N MET A 1 -44.81 15.92 14.36
CA MET A 1 -43.89 16.14 13.22
C MET A 1 -42.77 15.11 13.32
N VAL A 2 -42.81 14.04 12.51
CA VAL A 2 -41.83 12.94 12.60
C VAL A 2 -40.91 12.99 11.38
N LYS A 3 -39.62 13.26 11.58
CA LYS A 3 -38.62 13.12 10.51
C LYS A 3 -38.42 11.63 10.23
N ARG A 4 -38.61 11.20 8.98
CA ARG A 4 -38.36 9.80 8.59
C ARG A 4 -36.86 9.55 8.60
N VAL A 5 -36.43 8.47 9.26
CA VAL A 5 -35.07 7.92 9.11
C VAL A 5 -35.02 7.14 7.80
N SER A 6 -34.94 7.86 6.69
CA SER A 6 -34.89 7.29 5.34
C SER A 6 -34.26 8.30 4.38
N ASP A 7 -32.95 8.53 4.52
CA ASP A 7 -32.06 9.08 3.48
C ASP A 7 -30.58 8.98 3.91
N CYS A 8 -30.17 7.81 4.42
CA CYS A 8 -28.78 7.40 4.24
C CYS A 8 -28.67 6.85 2.81
N ALA A 9 -28.21 7.68 1.87
CA ALA A 9 -27.79 7.19 0.57
C ALA A 9 -26.76 6.06 0.78
N PRO A 10 -26.83 4.94 0.03
CA PRO A 10 -25.84 3.89 0.14
C PRO A 10 -24.47 4.48 -0.16
N ALA A 11 -23.49 4.25 0.72
CA ALA A 11 -22.12 4.66 0.48
C ALA A 11 -21.68 4.10 -0.88
N ALA A 12 -21.21 4.97 -1.77
CA ALA A 12 -20.86 4.58 -3.13
C ALA A 12 -19.84 3.43 -3.08
N SER A 13 -20.15 2.31 -3.73
CA SER A 13 -19.25 1.16 -3.77
C SER A 13 -18.01 1.52 -4.60
N VAL A 14 -16.93 1.86 -3.92
CA VAL A 14 -15.63 2.11 -4.54
C VAL A 14 -15.08 0.78 -5.05
N PHE A 15 -15.11 0.59 -6.36
CA PHE A 15 -14.47 -0.57 -6.97
C PHE A 15 -12.95 -0.40 -6.88
N ARG A 16 -12.30 -1.35 -6.22
CA ARG A 16 -10.84 -1.42 -6.10
C ARG A 16 -10.31 -2.45 -7.09
N PHE A 17 -9.28 -2.09 -7.83
CA PHE A 17 -8.56 -3.01 -8.72
C PHE A 17 -7.09 -3.01 -8.34
N THR A 18 -6.51 -4.20 -8.16
CA THR A 18 -5.08 -4.38 -7.90
C THR A 18 -4.25 -3.96 -9.13
N LEU A 19 -3.26 -3.10 -8.92
CA LEU A 19 -2.24 -2.69 -9.88
C LEU A 19 -0.92 -3.43 -9.67
N LEU A 20 -0.60 -3.75 -8.41
CA LEU A 20 0.55 -4.56 -7.99
C LEU A 20 0.16 -5.33 -6.72
N ASP A 21 0.57 -6.58 -6.62
CA ASP A 21 0.49 -7.38 -5.39
C ASP A 21 1.75 -8.26 -5.33
N SER A 22 2.67 -7.95 -4.42
CA SER A 22 3.95 -8.66 -4.29
C SER A 22 3.76 -10.14 -3.91
N ARG A 23 2.66 -10.48 -3.22
CA ARG A 23 2.36 -11.86 -2.82
C ARG A 23 1.86 -12.72 -3.98
N SER A 24 1.41 -12.09 -5.07
CA SER A 24 0.94 -12.78 -6.28
C SER A 24 2.06 -13.12 -7.29
N VAL A 25 3.26 -12.57 -7.10
CA VAL A 25 4.39 -12.75 -8.02
C VAL A 25 5.02 -14.13 -7.85
N GLN A 26 5.11 -14.89 -8.95
CA GLN A 26 5.81 -16.17 -8.99
C GLN A 26 7.27 -15.96 -9.40
N GLY A 27 8.21 -16.24 -8.49
CA GLY A 27 9.65 -16.10 -8.74
C GLY A 27 10.30 -15.15 -7.74
N GLU A 28 11.18 -14.28 -8.25
CA GLU A 28 11.78 -13.15 -7.54
C GLU A 28 10.92 -11.89 -7.79
N LEU A 29 10.95 -10.92 -6.88
CA LEU A 29 10.27 -9.63 -7.08
C LEU A 29 11.08 -8.69 -7.98
N GLY A 30 12.40 -8.84 -8.02
CA GLY A 30 13.29 -8.10 -8.94
C GLY A 30 13.40 -6.59 -8.68
N TRP A 31 12.93 -6.11 -7.52
CA TRP A 31 12.99 -4.70 -7.17
C TRP A 31 14.43 -4.23 -6.96
N VAL A 32 14.68 -2.96 -7.27
CA VAL A 32 16.03 -2.39 -7.30
C VAL A 32 16.37 -1.84 -5.92
N ALA A 33 17.29 -2.52 -5.23
CA ALA A 33 17.93 -2.03 -4.02
C ALA A 33 19.10 -1.07 -4.33
N SER A 34 19.31 -0.08 -3.47
CA SER A 34 20.46 0.82 -3.49
C SER A 34 20.83 1.21 -2.05
N PRO A 35 21.99 0.76 -1.51
CA PRO A 35 23.00 -0.07 -2.17
C PRO A 35 22.48 -1.48 -2.50
N THR A 36 23.12 -2.13 -3.48
CA THR A 36 22.77 -3.49 -3.94
C THR A 36 23.13 -4.57 -2.91
N GLU A 37 24.17 -4.33 -2.12
CA GLU A 37 24.64 -5.21 -1.05
C GLU A 37 24.71 -4.40 0.25
N GLY A 38 24.48 -5.04 1.40
CA GLY A 38 24.43 -4.34 2.69
C GLY A 38 23.32 -3.29 2.73
N GLY A 39 22.12 -3.63 2.24
CA GLY A 39 20.99 -2.72 2.09
C GLY A 39 19.67 -3.46 2.25
N TRP A 40 18.77 -3.30 1.29
CA TRP A 40 17.56 -4.14 1.21
C TRP A 40 17.87 -5.44 0.46
N GLU A 41 17.57 -6.57 1.10
CA GLU A 41 17.80 -7.92 0.59
C GLU A 41 16.45 -8.63 0.38
N GLU A 42 16.30 -9.33 -0.75
CA GLU A 42 15.13 -10.18 -0.97
C GLU A 42 15.28 -11.49 -0.18
N VAL A 43 14.28 -11.83 0.65
CA VAL A 43 14.24 -13.09 1.40
C VAL A 43 12.88 -13.77 1.26
N SER A 44 12.92 -15.11 1.19
CA SER A 44 11.73 -15.95 1.17
C SER A 44 11.31 -16.31 2.60
N ILE A 45 10.06 -16.06 2.93
CA ILE A 45 9.46 -16.39 4.23
C ILE A 45 8.24 -17.27 3.99
N MET A 46 7.96 -18.20 4.89
CA MET A 46 6.77 -19.05 4.80
C MET A 46 5.59 -18.34 5.47
N ASP A 47 4.46 -18.26 4.77
CA ASP A 47 3.20 -17.79 5.38
C ASP A 47 2.58 -18.85 6.31
N GLU A 48 1.45 -18.52 6.94
CA GLU A 48 0.67 -19.42 7.82
C GLU A 48 0.24 -20.74 7.13
N LYS A 49 0.25 -20.80 5.80
CA LYS A 49 -0.15 -21.94 4.96
C LYS A 49 1.06 -22.68 4.39
N ASN A 50 2.29 -22.33 4.81
CA ASN A 50 3.55 -22.82 4.26
C ASN A 50 3.73 -22.53 2.75
N ILE A 51 3.17 -21.42 2.26
CA ILE A 51 3.45 -20.90 0.93
C ILE A 51 4.63 -19.92 1.06
N PRO A 52 5.70 -20.06 0.24
CA PRO A 52 6.79 -19.11 0.25
C PRO A 52 6.34 -17.77 -0.34
N ILE A 53 6.41 -16.71 0.46
CA ILE A 53 6.22 -15.32 0.06
C ILE A 53 7.58 -14.64 -0.10
N ARG A 54 7.72 -13.82 -1.15
CA ARG A 54 8.89 -12.95 -1.34
C ARG A 54 8.71 -11.68 -0.54
N THR A 55 9.73 -11.34 0.22
CA THR A 55 9.74 -10.24 1.18
C THR A 55 11.08 -9.50 1.05
N TYR A 56 11.16 -8.25 1.52
CA TYR A 56 12.41 -7.51 1.56
C TYR A 56 12.79 -7.18 3.00
N GLN A 57 14.03 -7.47 3.39
CA GLN A 57 14.57 -7.13 4.71
C GLN A 57 15.73 -6.14 4.62
N VAL A 58 15.96 -5.36 5.67
CA VAL A 58 17.19 -4.59 5.86
C VAL A 58 17.62 -4.74 7.33
N CYS A 59 18.88 -5.08 7.58
CA CYS A 59 19.36 -5.49 8.92
C CYS A 59 20.78 -4.95 9.26
N ASN A 60 21.02 -3.68 8.98
CA ASN A 60 22.35 -3.08 9.07
C ASN A 60 22.70 -2.57 10.48
N VAL A 61 22.67 -3.48 11.48
CA VAL A 61 22.81 -3.17 12.92
C VAL A 61 24.05 -2.35 13.31
N MET A 62 25.13 -2.43 12.54
CA MET A 62 26.45 -1.92 12.93
C MET A 62 26.87 -0.62 12.22
N GLU A 63 26.10 -0.12 11.26
CA GLU A 63 26.51 1.01 10.41
C GLU A 63 25.81 2.33 10.76
N LEU A 64 26.56 3.43 10.63
CA LEU A 64 26.07 4.80 10.80
C LEU A 64 25.44 5.33 9.50
N ASN A 65 24.57 6.34 9.64
CA ASN A 65 24.08 7.20 8.54
C ASN A 65 23.53 6.41 7.33
N GLN A 66 22.72 5.40 7.61
CA GLN A 66 22.12 4.54 6.61
C GLN A 66 21.16 5.31 5.70
N ASN A 67 21.12 4.92 4.42
CA ASN A 67 20.25 5.51 3.39
C ASN A 67 19.86 4.41 2.38
N ASN A 68 19.16 3.39 2.87
CA ASN A 68 18.86 2.18 2.12
C ASN A 68 17.56 2.36 1.35
N TRP A 69 17.67 2.47 0.03
CA TRP A 69 16.55 2.58 -0.89
C TRP A 69 16.19 1.21 -1.48
N LEU A 70 14.88 0.97 -1.62
CA LEU A 70 14.31 -0.15 -2.35
C LEU A 70 13.22 0.40 -3.25
N ARG A 71 13.30 0.15 -4.56
CA ARG A 71 12.37 0.67 -5.56
C ARG A 71 11.67 -0.45 -6.31
N THR A 72 10.35 -0.41 -6.35
CA THR A 72 9.52 -1.30 -7.18
C THR A 72 9.88 -1.19 -8.67
N ASP A 73 9.35 -2.11 -9.47
CA ASP A 73 9.19 -1.89 -10.90
C ASP A 73 8.13 -0.81 -11.21
N TRP A 74 8.00 -0.48 -12.50
CA TRP A 74 7.03 0.51 -12.97
C TRP A 74 5.60 -0.02 -12.88
N ILE A 75 4.76 0.68 -12.13
CA ILE A 75 3.36 0.34 -11.92
C ILE A 75 2.49 1.15 -12.90
N PRO A 76 1.77 0.53 -13.84
CA PRO A 76 0.83 1.23 -14.70
C PRO A 76 -0.35 1.75 -13.87
N ARG A 77 -0.66 3.05 -13.93
CA ARG A 77 -1.80 3.59 -13.14
C ARG A 77 -3.17 3.17 -13.67
N GLY A 78 -3.24 2.58 -14.87
CA GLY A 78 -4.47 2.09 -15.49
C GLY A 78 -5.58 3.16 -15.59
N GLY A 79 -5.23 4.41 -15.87
CA GLY A 79 -6.18 5.53 -15.93
C GLY A 79 -6.63 6.10 -14.56
N ALA A 80 -6.25 5.49 -13.43
CA ALA A 80 -6.58 5.99 -12.10
C ALA A 80 -5.92 7.35 -11.80
N GLN A 81 -6.67 8.29 -11.21
CA GLN A 81 -6.09 9.54 -10.69
C GLN A 81 -5.65 9.40 -9.22
N ARG A 82 -6.24 8.46 -8.47
CA ARG A 82 -5.87 8.15 -7.09
C ARG A 82 -5.62 6.66 -6.94
N VAL A 83 -4.51 6.31 -6.30
CA VAL A 83 -4.13 4.94 -5.94
C VAL A 83 -3.98 4.82 -4.44
N TYR A 84 -4.26 3.64 -3.91
CA TYR A 84 -4.08 3.25 -2.52
C TYR A 84 -2.95 2.23 -2.46
N ILE A 85 -2.09 2.37 -1.47
CA ILE A 85 -0.89 1.59 -1.24
C ILE A 85 -1.07 0.97 0.14
N GLU A 86 -1.33 -0.34 0.19
CA GLU A 86 -1.35 -1.14 1.40
C GLU A 86 0.02 -1.79 1.56
N ILE A 87 0.60 -1.65 2.75
CA ILE A 87 1.95 -2.12 3.09
C ILE A 87 1.84 -2.95 4.34
N LYS A 88 2.30 -4.20 4.29
CA LYS A 88 2.38 -5.06 5.46
C LYS A 88 3.83 -5.38 5.80
N PHE A 89 4.19 -5.13 7.05
CA PHE A 89 5.58 -5.19 7.49
C PHE A 89 5.67 -5.56 8.97
N THR A 90 6.84 -6.05 9.37
CA THR A 90 7.15 -6.31 10.78
C THR A 90 8.36 -5.48 11.19
N LEU A 91 8.38 -5.13 12.48
CA LEU A 91 9.37 -4.23 13.05
C LEU A 91 9.76 -4.76 14.45
N ARG A 92 11.00 -5.19 14.62
CA ARG A 92 11.55 -5.64 15.91
C ARG A 92 11.65 -4.47 16.88
N ASP A 93 11.42 -4.59 18.18
CA ASP A 93 11.51 -3.49 19.17
C ASP A 93 12.97 -3.08 19.53
N CYS A 94 13.22 -1.80 19.87
CA CYS A 94 14.52 -1.23 20.34
C CYS A 94 14.92 -1.95 21.62
N ASN A 95 13.96 -2.07 22.54
CA ASN A 95 14.19 -2.62 23.87
C ASN A 95 14.51 -4.12 23.83
N SER A 96 14.27 -4.77 22.68
CA SER A 96 14.63 -6.16 22.41
C SER A 96 16.05 -6.35 21.83
N LEU A 97 16.81 -5.27 21.65
CA LEU A 97 18.18 -5.30 21.14
C LEU A 97 19.18 -4.93 22.24
N PRO A 98 20.10 -5.83 22.62
CA PRO A 98 21.09 -5.53 23.65
C PRO A 98 22.00 -4.39 23.20
N GLY A 99 22.18 -3.39 24.07
CA GLY A 99 23.04 -2.21 23.80
C GLY A 99 22.37 -1.07 23.02
N VAL A 100 21.07 -1.16 22.69
CA VAL A 100 20.35 -0.11 21.96
C VAL A 100 19.36 0.62 22.88
N MET A 101 19.78 1.76 23.45
CA MET A 101 18.89 2.60 24.28
C MET A 101 18.63 3.98 23.66
N GLY A 102 17.36 4.39 23.66
CA GLY A 102 16.92 5.78 23.56
C GLY A 102 17.03 6.51 22.21
N THR A 103 17.48 5.87 21.13
CA THR A 103 17.77 6.58 19.86
C THR A 103 17.30 5.92 18.56
N CYS A 104 16.91 4.65 18.56
CA CYS A 104 16.66 3.93 17.32
C CYS A 104 15.24 4.14 16.77
N LYS A 105 15.14 4.44 15.46
CA LYS A 105 13.88 4.85 14.81
C LYS A 105 13.00 3.66 14.43
N GLU A 106 11.70 3.81 14.68
CA GLU A 106 10.68 2.79 14.40
C GLU A 106 9.94 3.05 13.09
N THR A 107 10.59 3.74 12.15
CA THR A 107 9.94 4.28 10.97
C THR A 107 10.77 4.11 9.71
N PHE A 108 10.09 3.95 8.58
CA PHE A 108 10.67 4.07 7.24
C PHE A 108 9.91 5.14 6.45
N ASN A 109 10.52 5.69 5.40
CA ASN A 109 9.85 6.64 4.53
C ASN A 109 9.31 5.92 3.29
N LEU A 110 8.10 6.29 2.87
CA LEU A 110 7.46 5.85 1.64
C LEU A 110 7.49 6.99 0.61
N TYR A 111 7.82 6.66 -0.62
CA TYR A 111 8.05 7.60 -1.72
C TYR A 111 7.38 7.13 -3.02
N TYR A 112 7.10 8.06 -3.93
CA TYR A 112 6.68 7.78 -5.31
C TYR A 112 7.41 8.64 -6.33
N TYR A 113 7.54 8.14 -7.56
CA TYR A 113 8.02 8.89 -8.72
C TYR A 113 7.15 8.59 -9.94
N GLU A 114 6.44 9.58 -10.45
CA GLU A 114 5.62 9.45 -11.64
C GLU A 114 6.45 9.47 -12.92
N SER A 115 6.27 8.46 -13.79
CA SER A 115 7.01 8.34 -15.05
C SER A 115 6.14 7.85 -16.21
N ASN A 116 6.46 8.38 -17.40
CA ASN A 116 5.95 7.86 -18.67
C ASN A 116 6.85 6.76 -19.26
N ASN A 117 8.05 6.56 -18.70
CA ASN A 117 9.02 5.53 -19.05
C ASN A 117 8.88 4.36 -18.06
N ASP A 118 8.72 3.15 -18.58
CA ASP A 118 8.63 1.89 -17.84
C ASP A 118 10.01 1.30 -17.51
N LYS A 119 11.06 1.71 -18.24
CA LYS A 119 12.41 1.14 -18.19
C LYS A 119 13.43 2.12 -17.60
N GLU A 120 13.01 2.93 -16.63
CA GLU A 120 13.89 3.89 -15.97
C GLU A 120 14.96 3.15 -15.14
N ARG A 121 16.22 3.24 -15.56
CA ARG A 121 17.33 2.49 -14.94
C ARG A 121 17.85 3.15 -13.67
N TYR A 122 17.77 4.47 -13.60
CA TYR A 122 18.29 5.23 -12.47
C TYR A 122 17.42 6.46 -12.21
N ILE A 123 16.80 6.50 -11.03
CA ILE A 123 16.00 7.64 -10.56
C ILE A 123 16.76 8.22 -9.37
N ARG A 124 17.02 9.52 -9.40
CA ARG A 124 17.71 10.20 -8.30
C ARG A 124 16.77 10.34 -7.10
N GLU A 125 17.33 10.22 -5.90
CA GLU A 125 16.59 10.36 -4.63
C GLU A 125 15.75 11.65 -4.57
N ASN A 126 16.28 12.75 -5.12
CA ASN A 126 15.59 14.05 -5.16
C ASN A 126 14.45 14.18 -6.17
N GLN A 127 14.23 13.17 -7.03
CA GLN A 127 13.08 13.13 -7.94
C GLN A 127 11.85 12.47 -7.29
N PHE A 128 12.03 11.72 -6.20
CA PHE A 128 10.95 11.07 -5.48
C PHE A 128 10.16 12.07 -4.63
N GLY A 129 8.84 12.10 -4.81
CA GLY A 129 7.92 12.75 -3.89
C GLY A 129 7.74 11.88 -2.64
N LYS A 130 7.93 12.45 -1.44
CA LYS A 130 7.65 11.74 -0.20
C LYS A 130 6.14 11.62 -0.02
N ILE A 131 5.66 10.40 0.24
CA ILE A 131 4.27 10.12 0.59
C ILE A 131 4.10 10.34 2.10
N ASP A 132 4.83 9.56 2.91
CA ASP A 132 4.75 9.64 4.37
C ASP A 132 5.97 9.00 5.07
N THR A 133 6.06 9.15 6.39
CA THR A 133 6.88 8.34 7.28
C THR A 133 6.00 7.29 7.95
N ILE A 134 6.18 6.03 7.59
CA ILE A 134 5.41 4.89 8.09
C ILE A 134 6.00 4.40 9.41
N ALA A 135 5.17 4.24 10.44
CA ALA A 135 5.50 3.70 11.76
C ALA A 135 4.75 2.38 12.00
N ALA A 136 5.24 1.54 12.92
CA ALA A 136 4.51 0.36 13.39
C ALA A 136 3.54 0.72 14.52
N ASP A 137 2.30 0.23 14.44
CA ASP A 137 1.36 0.17 15.57
C ASP A 137 1.81 -0.85 16.64
N GLN A 138 2.45 -1.94 16.19
CA GLN A 138 2.93 -3.03 17.04
C GLN A 138 4.33 -3.51 16.64
N SER A 139 5.27 -3.43 17.57
CA SER A 139 6.61 -4.00 17.43
C SER A 139 6.75 -5.35 18.13
N PHE A 140 7.59 -6.24 17.58
CA PHE A 140 7.86 -7.56 18.15
C PHE A 140 9.12 -7.56 19.02
N THR A 141 9.03 -8.19 20.18
CA THR A 141 10.05 -8.22 21.23
C THR A 141 10.83 -9.54 21.22
N GLN A 142 11.83 -9.67 22.10
CA GLN A 142 12.61 -10.90 22.21
C GLN A 142 11.80 -12.09 22.78
N VAL A 143 10.70 -11.81 23.49
CA VAL A 143 9.72 -12.82 23.92
C VAL A 143 8.94 -13.33 22.72
N ASP A 144 8.41 -12.41 21.89
CA ASP A 144 7.67 -12.77 20.67
C ASP A 144 8.53 -13.63 19.71
N ILE A 145 9.84 -13.38 19.63
CA ILE A 145 10.79 -14.22 18.85
C ILE A 145 10.89 -15.64 19.43
N GLY A 146 10.90 -15.78 20.77
CA GLY A 146 10.91 -17.09 21.44
C GLY A 146 9.65 -17.91 21.15
N ASP A 147 8.50 -17.25 21.12
CA ASP A 147 7.20 -17.84 20.80
C ASP A 147 6.95 -18.00 19.29
N ARG A 148 7.90 -17.56 18.44
CA ARG A 148 7.82 -17.52 16.96
C ARG A 148 6.68 -16.65 16.40
N ILE A 149 6.25 -15.64 17.15
CA ILE A 149 5.17 -14.72 16.79
C ILE A 149 5.75 -13.51 16.06
N MET A 150 5.40 -13.35 14.78
CA MET A 150 5.67 -12.13 14.02
C MET A 150 4.46 -11.20 14.08
N LYS A 151 4.63 -9.99 14.63
CA LYS A 151 3.56 -8.97 14.67
C LYS A 151 3.51 -8.21 13.34
N LEU A 152 2.47 -8.49 12.57
CA LEU A 152 2.22 -7.89 11.26
C LEU A 152 1.47 -6.57 11.39
N ASN A 153 2.11 -5.49 10.96
CA ASN A 153 1.50 -4.16 10.83
C ASN A 153 0.90 -4.05 9.43
N THR A 154 -0.21 -3.31 9.28
CA THR A 154 -0.83 -3.02 7.98
C THR A 154 -1.12 -1.53 7.88
N GLU A 155 -0.38 -0.85 7.01
CA GLU A 155 -0.48 0.60 6.82
C GLU A 155 -1.01 0.90 5.42
N VAL A 156 -2.02 1.79 5.34
CA VAL A 156 -2.60 2.22 4.06
C VAL A 156 -2.33 3.70 3.85
N ARG A 157 -1.76 4.04 2.68
CA ARG A 157 -1.61 5.42 2.20
C ARG A 157 -2.23 5.58 0.82
N ASP A 158 -2.51 6.81 0.41
CA ASP A 158 -3.03 7.08 -0.92
C ASP A 158 -2.28 8.24 -1.60
N VAL A 159 -2.24 8.19 -2.93
CA VAL A 159 -1.52 9.16 -3.77
C VAL A 159 -2.41 9.59 -4.92
N GLY A 160 -2.48 10.90 -5.14
CA GLY A 160 -3.12 11.53 -6.30
C GLY A 160 -2.80 13.03 -6.34
N ALA A 161 -3.10 13.76 -7.41
CA ALA A 161 -3.71 13.31 -8.65
C ALA A 161 -2.64 12.89 -9.67
N LEU A 162 -2.54 11.58 -9.96
CA LEU A 162 -1.55 11.04 -10.88
C LEU A 162 -1.84 11.48 -12.33
N THR A 163 -0.81 11.98 -13.01
CA THR A 163 -0.87 12.56 -14.36
C THR A 163 -0.10 11.77 -15.42
N ARG A 164 0.99 11.07 -15.05
CA ARG A 164 1.83 10.28 -15.97
C ARG A 164 1.21 8.91 -16.28
N LYS A 165 1.80 8.11 -17.17
CA LYS A 165 1.26 6.77 -17.52
C LYS A 165 1.34 5.75 -16.37
N GLY A 166 2.33 5.90 -15.50
CA GLY A 166 2.54 5.06 -14.33
C GLY A 166 3.50 5.71 -13.36
N PHE A 167 3.95 4.93 -12.37
CA PHE A 167 4.79 5.42 -11.29
C PHE A 167 5.64 4.29 -10.71
N TYR A 168 6.75 4.66 -10.09
CA TYR A 168 7.53 3.79 -9.23
C TYR A 168 7.21 4.12 -7.77
N LEU A 169 7.23 3.12 -6.89
CA LEU A 169 7.23 3.34 -5.45
C LEU A 169 8.61 3.02 -4.90
N ALA A 170 9.00 3.72 -3.84
CA ALA A 170 10.26 3.50 -3.17
C ALA A 170 10.14 3.58 -1.66
N PHE A 171 10.96 2.78 -0.99
CA PHE A 171 11.08 2.67 0.45
C PHE A 171 12.48 3.11 0.84
N GLN A 172 12.59 3.99 1.83
CA GLN A 172 13.87 4.44 2.37
C GLN A 172 13.94 4.09 3.85
N ASP A 173 14.90 3.24 4.22
CA ASP A 173 15.32 3.10 5.61
C ASP A 173 16.54 3.99 5.87
N VAL A 174 16.37 4.92 6.82
CA VAL A 174 17.38 5.94 7.17
C VAL A 174 18.16 5.58 8.44
N GLY A 175 17.97 4.36 8.97
CA GLY A 175 18.59 3.86 10.18
C GLY A 175 18.41 4.73 11.44
N SER A 176 19.28 4.44 12.42
CA SER A 176 19.55 5.30 13.57
C SER A 176 20.80 6.16 13.31
N VAL A 177 20.87 7.33 13.94
CA VAL A 177 21.99 8.29 13.78
C VAL A 177 23.16 7.97 14.73
N HIS A 178 22.98 7.05 15.69
CA HIS A 178 24.02 6.69 16.67
C HIS A 178 24.59 5.28 16.46
N ARG A 179 25.83 5.06 16.93
CA ARG A 179 26.78 3.99 16.56
C ARG A 179 26.36 2.53 16.77
N THR A 180 25.14 2.25 17.24
CA THR A 180 24.64 0.90 17.50
C THR A 180 23.13 0.82 17.23
N GLY A 181 22.75 0.23 16.10
CA GLY A 181 21.38 -0.25 15.87
C GLY A 181 20.60 0.43 14.75
N VAL A 182 20.72 -0.11 13.52
CA VAL A 182 19.55 -0.27 12.63
C VAL A 182 18.93 -1.63 12.88
N ARG A 183 17.62 -1.70 13.05
CA ARG A 183 16.95 -2.98 13.34
C ARG A 183 16.74 -3.79 12.06
N PRO A 184 16.60 -5.13 12.16
CA PRO A 184 15.93 -5.89 11.12
C PRO A 184 14.51 -5.34 10.92
N ARG A 185 14.31 -4.67 9.78
CA ARG A 185 13.01 -4.32 9.24
C ARG A 185 12.68 -5.32 8.15
N LEU A 186 11.43 -5.77 8.11
CA LEU A 186 10.96 -6.73 7.13
C LEU A 186 9.67 -6.23 6.48
N LEU A 187 9.75 -5.83 5.22
CA LEU A 187 8.61 -5.60 4.35
C LEU A 187 8.10 -6.96 3.86
N GLN A 188 7.00 -7.43 4.42
CA GLN A 188 6.44 -8.75 4.07
C GLN A 188 5.60 -8.69 2.79
N GLU A 189 4.71 -7.70 2.67
CA GLU A 189 3.79 -7.61 1.54
C GLU A 189 3.54 -6.16 1.11
N MET A 190 3.30 -5.99 -0.18
CA MET A 190 2.85 -4.73 -0.75
C MET A 190 1.73 -4.99 -1.76
N SER A 191 0.60 -4.34 -1.54
CA SER A 191 -0.54 -4.37 -2.45
C SER A 191 -0.93 -2.95 -2.84
N VAL A 192 -0.81 -2.61 -4.11
CA VAL A 192 -1.20 -1.31 -4.67
C VAL A 192 -2.49 -1.49 -5.43
N GLY A 193 -3.55 -0.79 -5.04
CA GLY A 193 -4.86 -0.83 -5.69
C GLY A 193 -5.32 0.55 -6.15
N ARG A 194 -5.82 0.66 -7.38
CA ARG A 194 -6.57 1.85 -7.81
C ARG A 194 -7.99 1.82 -7.24
N ALA A 195 -8.53 3.00 -6.94
CA ALA A 195 -9.96 3.18 -6.76
C ALA A 195 -10.57 3.80 -8.03
N GLU A 196 -11.63 3.20 -8.53
CA GLU A 196 -12.52 3.88 -9.49
C GLU A 196 -13.71 4.47 -8.74
N LEU A 197 -13.95 5.77 -8.93
CA LEU A 197 -15.21 6.39 -8.57
C LEU A 197 -16.28 5.85 -9.54
N GLY A 198 -17.09 4.91 -9.07
CA GLY A 198 -18.19 4.35 -9.84
C GLY A 198 -19.17 5.44 -10.32
N PRO A 199 -19.92 5.19 -11.40
CA PRO A 199 -20.83 6.19 -11.95
C PRO A 199 -21.86 6.62 -10.91
N VAL A 200 -22.00 7.94 -10.72
CA VAL A 200 -23.11 8.53 -9.96
C VAL A 200 -24.41 8.00 -10.57
N SER A 201 -25.23 7.35 -9.74
CA SER A 201 -26.43 6.64 -10.20
C SER A 201 -27.34 7.59 -10.97
N ARG A 202 -27.51 7.36 -12.27
CA ARG A 202 -28.34 8.22 -13.13
C ARG A 202 -29.77 8.22 -12.61
N HIS A 203 -30.32 9.42 -12.43
CA HIS A 203 -31.70 9.60 -11.98
C HIS A 203 -32.67 8.71 -12.75
N HIS A 204 -33.50 7.98 -12.00
CA HIS A 204 -34.63 7.26 -12.56
C HIS A 204 -35.67 8.28 -13.04
N HIS A 205 -35.62 8.63 -14.31
CA HIS A 205 -36.62 9.50 -14.93
C HIS A 205 -37.96 8.74 -14.96
N ARG A 206 -38.81 8.96 -13.95
CA ARG A 206 -40.20 8.48 -13.98
C ARG A 206 -40.94 9.24 -15.08
N SER A 207 -41.07 8.63 -16.26
CA SER A 207 -41.99 9.08 -17.30
C SER A 207 -43.41 9.13 -16.74
N ARG A 208 -44.00 10.32 -16.68
CA ARG A 208 -45.45 10.47 -16.54
C ARG A 208 -46.10 10.06 -17.87
N HIS A 209 -46.55 8.81 -17.97
CA HIS A 209 -47.54 8.47 -18.99
C HIS A 209 -48.88 9.10 -18.62
N LEU A 210 -49.38 10.01 -19.46
CA LEU A 210 -50.81 10.33 -19.48
C LEU A 210 -51.55 9.11 -20.02
N LEU A 211 -52.51 8.58 -19.24
CA LEU A 211 -53.51 7.66 -19.75
C LEU A 211 -54.68 8.47 -20.33
N ALA A 212 -54.72 8.60 -21.65
CA ALA A 212 -55.90 9.08 -22.35
C ALA A 212 -56.96 7.96 -22.37
N GLY A 213 -57.98 8.08 -21.51
CA GLY A 213 -59.07 7.12 -21.41
C GLY A 213 -60.05 7.25 -22.58
N GLY A 214 -59.79 6.53 -23.67
CA GLY A 214 -60.73 6.34 -24.78
C GLY A 214 -61.27 4.92 -24.80
N GLY A 215 -62.58 4.74 -24.62
CA GLY A 215 -63.20 3.41 -24.65
C GLY A 215 -64.71 3.46 -24.91
N PRO A 216 -65.17 3.16 -26.13
CA PRO A 216 -66.57 2.88 -26.41
C PRO A 216 -66.81 1.38 -26.60
N ARG A 217 -67.80 0.82 -25.88
CA ARG A 217 -68.68 -0.28 -26.32
C ARG A 217 -69.51 -0.81 -25.15
N LEU A 218 -70.82 -0.88 -25.33
CA LEU A 218 -71.55 -2.14 -25.23
C LEU A 218 -72.93 -2.01 -25.90
N LEU A 219 -73.17 -2.88 -26.89
CA LEU A 219 -74.49 -3.16 -27.46
C LEU A 219 -75.09 -4.35 -26.70
N ARG A 220 -76.32 -4.22 -26.20
CA ARG A 220 -77.40 -5.24 -26.14
C ARG A 220 -78.44 -4.87 -25.08
N GLY A 221 -79.72 -5.09 -25.41
CA GLY A 221 -80.87 -4.90 -24.52
C GLY A 221 -81.86 -3.93 -25.14
#